data_AF-A0A483MKY0-F1
#
_entry.id   AF-A0A483MKY0-F1
#
_cell.length_a   1.000
_cell.length_b   1.000
_cell.length_c   1.000
_cell.angle_alpha   90.00
_cell.angle_beta   90.00
_cell.angle_gamma   90.00
#
_symmetry.space_group_name_H-M   'P 1'
#
loop_
_entity.id
_entity.type
_entity.pdbx_description
1 polymer ?
#
loop_
_entity_poly.entity_id
_entity_poly.type
_entity_poly.pdbx_seq_one_letter_code
_entity_poly.pdbx_strand_id
1 'polypeptide(L)'
;MSDITELAQSLKAAAIDAKELAIIARYSKGRAAAEKFYALANPNNVIALVEALEKAQQRISRLESRSVKLPKAMSIEGGAYCSAHAHYDSDGDYYDRTDVEEMLAAAGIKVEAE
;
A
#
# COMPACT_ATOMS: atom_id res chain seq x y z
N MET A 1 -17.18 9.46 -14.15
CA MET A 1 -16.07 9.83 -13.26
C MET A 1 -14.87 9.08 -13.81
N SER A 2 -13.94 9.77 -14.49
CA SER A 2 -12.75 9.11 -15.05
C SER A 2 -11.98 8.41 -13.92
N ASP A 3 -11.42 7.24 -14.18
CA ASP A 3 -10.61 6.53 -13.19
C ASP A 3 -9.45 7.44 -12.76
N ILE A 4 -9.24 7.59 -11.44
CA ILE A 4 -8.19 8.47 -10.90
C ILE A 4 -6.79 8.06 -11.41
N THR A 5 -6.62 6.78 -11.71
CA THR A 5 -5.40 6.20 -12.27
C THR A 5 -5.18 6.68 -13.70
N GLU A 6 -6.22 6.68 -14.52
CA GLU A 6 -6.17 7.19 -15.90
C GLU A 6 -5.93 8.70 -15.91
N LEU A 7 -6.55 9.44 -14.98
CA LEU A 7 -6.30 10.88 -14.82
C LEU A 7 -4.84 11.15 -14.44
N ALA A 8 -4.29 10.42 -13.47
CA ALA A 8 -2.91 10.58 -13.03
C ALA A 8 -1.91 10.26 -14.15
N GLN A 9 -2.14 9.18 -14.90
CA GLN A 9 -1.31 8.81 -16.05
C GLN A 9 -1.39 9.85 -17.18
N SER A 10 -2.61 10.29 -17.52
CA SER A 10 -2.83 11.28 -18.57
C SER A 10 -2.21 12.63 -18.21
N LEU A 11 -2.33 13.08 -16.96
CA LEU A 11 -1.72 14.32 -16.47
C LEU A 11 -0.19 14.21 -16.47
N LYS A 12 0.36 13.05 -16.07
CA LYS A 12 1.81 12.80 -16.10
C LYS A 12 2.35 12.85 -17.53
N ALA A 13 1.69 12.19 -18.47
CA ALA A 13 2.07 12.24 -19.89
C ALA A 13 2.02 13.67 -20.44
N ALA A 14 0.93 14.40 -20.22
CA ALA A 14 0.79 15.78 -20.67
C ALA A 14 1.83 16.73 -20.04
N ALA A 15 2.19 16.52 -18.77
CA ALA A 15 3.23 17.30 -18.10
C ALA A 15 4.63 17.05 -18.71
N ILE A 16 4.93 15.79 -19.05
CA ILE A 16 6.18 15.42 -19.73
C ILE A 16 6.22 16.06 -21.11
N ASP A 17 5.17 15.90 -21.92
CA ASP A 17 5.07 16.48 -23.26
C ASP A 17 5.21 18.01 -23.22
N ALA A 18 4.53 18.68 -22.28
CA ALA A 18 4.62 20.12 -22.11
C ALA A 18 6.04 20.58 -21.75
N LYS A 19 6.75 19.81 -20.91
CA LYS A 19 8.13 20.08 -20.52
C LYS A 19 9.10 19.88 -21.69
N GLU A 20 8.98 18.77 -22.42
CA GLU A 20 9.87 18.43 -23.53
C GLU A 20 9.69 19.39 -24.71
N LEU A 21 8.44 19.76 -25.01
CA LEU A 21 8.12 20.64 -26.13
C LEU A 21 8.19 22.14 -25.76
N ALA A 22 8.51 22.48 -24.50
CA ALA A 22 8.69 23.86 -24.06
C ALA A 22 9.81 24.60 -24.81
N ILE A 23 10.86 23.88 -25.21
CA ILE A 23 12.00 24.45 -25.96
C ILE A 23 11.54 24.97 -27.34
N ILE A 24 10.51 24.34 -27.92
CA ILE A 24 9.94 24.72 -29.22
C ILE A 24 8.61 25.48 -29.08
N ALA A 25 8.33 26.10 -27.93
CA ALA A 25 7.03 26.72 -27.60
C ALA A 25 6.51 27.78 -28.60
N ARG A 26 7.37 28.33 -29.48
CA ARG A 26 6.96 29.20 -30.59
C ARG A 26 6.25 28.45 -31.73
N TYR A 27 6.32 27.12 -31.77
CA TYR A 27 5.65 26.26 -32.75
C TYR A 27 4.33 25.68 -32.21
N SER A 28 3.39 25.41 -33.12
CA SER A 28 2.04 24.91 -32.81
C SER A 28 2.03 23.68 -31.89
N LYS A 29 3.01 22.78 -32.00
CA LYS A 29 3.13 21.59 -31.17
C LYS A 29 3.41 21.87 -29.69
N GLY A 30 4.34 22.80 -29.39
CA GLY A 30 4.66 23.15 -28.00
C GLY A 30 3.49 23.85 -27.31
N ARG A 31 2.80 24.73 -28.06
CA ARG A 31 1.58 25.38 -27.57
C ARG A 31 0.44 24.39 -27.31
N ALA A 32 0.21 23.44 -28.22
CA ALA A 32 -0.80 22.41 -28.05
C ALA A 32 -0.52 21.49 -26.84
N ALA A 33 0.74 21.17 -26.57
CA ALA A 33 1.12 20.39 -25.40
C ALA A 33 0.85 21.15 -24.08
N ALA A 34 1.20 22.45 -24.02
CA ALA A 34 0.90 23.29 -22.87
C ALA A 34 -0.62 23.44 -22.64
N GLU A 35 -1.40 23.69 -23.70
CA GLU A 35 -2.86 23.80 -23.61
C GLU A 35 -3.51 22.50 -23.10
N LYS A 36 -3.06 21.34 -23.57
CA LYS A 36 -3.50 20.03 -23.07
C LYS A 36 -3.19 19.85 -21.58
N PHE A 37 -1.98 20.22 -21.15
CA PHE A 37 -1.61 20.14 -19.74
C PHE A 37 -2.49 21.05 -18.88
N TYR A 38 -2.72 22.31 -19.28
CA TYR A 38 -3.58 23.23 -18.52
C TYR A 38 -5.04 22.79 -18.47
N ALA A 39 -5.56 22.19 -19.55
CA ALA A 39 -6.90 21.63 -19.55
C ALA A 39 -7.04 20.47 -18.55
N LEU A 40 -6.02 19.62 -18.43
CA LEU A 40 -5.99 18.51 -17.47
C LEU A 40 -5.67 18.98 -16.05
N ALA A 41 -4.85 20.01 -15.86
CA ALA A 41 -4.47 20.57 -14.56
C ALA A 41 -5.51 21.56 -14.01
N ASN A 42 -6.78 21.37 -14.34
CA ASN A 42 -7.87 22.21 -13.83
C ASN A 42 -8.12 21.95 -12.33
N PRO A 43 -8.78 22.88 -11.61
CA PRO A 43 -9.02 22.75 -10.18
C PRO A 43 -9.71 21.44 -9.76
N ASN A 44 -10.68 20.96 -10.53
CA ASN A 44 -11.41 19.73 -10.20
C ASN A 44 -10.50 18.50 -10.23
N ASN A 45 -9.64 18.40 -11.24
CA ASN A 45 -8.69 17.29 -11.39
C ASN A 45 -7.60 17.35 -10.31
N VAL A 46 -7.14 18.55 -9.94
CA VAL A 46 -6.20 18.73 -8.83
C VAL A 46 -6.84 18.27 -7.51
N ILE A 47 -8.07 18.71 -7.21
CA ILE A 47 -8.80 18.27 -6.02
C ILE A 47 -8.97 16.75 -6.00
N ALA A 48 -9.40 16.15 -7.12
CA ALA A 48 -9.58 14.70 -7.21
C ALA A 48 -8.28 13.92 -6.93
N LEU A 49 -7.14 14.40 -7.44
CA LEU A 49 -5.84 13.78 -7.19
C LEU A 49 -5.38 13.94 -5.73
N VAL A 50 -5.64 15.10 -5.12
CA VAL A 50 -5.33 15.35 -3.71
C VAL A 50 -6.18 14.47 -2.79
N GLU A 51 -7.49 14.40 -3.00
CA GLU A 51 -8.37 13.52 -2.22
C GLU A 51 -7.98 12.05 -2.33
N ALA A 52 -7.57 11.61 -3.52
CA ALA A 52 -7.09 10.26 -3.74
C ALA A 52 -5.76 9.99 -3.00
N LEU A 53 -4.85 10.97 -2.99
CA LEU A 53 -3.60 10.89 -2.24
C LEU A 53 -3.85 10.81 -0.74
N GLU A 54 -4.75 11.65 -0.20
CA GLU A 54 -5.13 11.64 1.20
C GLU A 54 -5.74 10.29 1.60
N LYS A 55 -6.65 9.74 0.79
CA LYS A 55 -7.22 8.40 1.01
C LYS A 55 -6.17 7.29 0.97
N ALA A 56 -5.21 7.37 0.05
CA ALA A 56 -4.11 6.42 -0.03
C ALA A 56 -3.21 6.50 1.20
N GLN A 57 -2.85 7.71 1.66
CA GLN A 57 -2.07 7.93 2.87
C GLN A 57 -2.79 7.42 4.13
N GLN A 58 -4.09 7.69 4.25
CA GLN A 58 -4.91 7.16 5.35
C GLN A 58 -4.93 5.62 5.35
N ARG A 59 -5.05 4.99 4.18
CA ARG A 59 -5.01 3.53 4.06
C ARG A 59 -3.65 2.97 4.45
N ILE A 60 -2.55 3.59 4.01
CA ILE A 60 -1.18 3.19 4.38
C ILE A 60 -1.00 3.30 5.89
N SER A 61 -1.33 4.45 6.48
CA SER A 61 -1.24 4.67 7.92
C SER A 61 -2.02 3.64 8.73
N ARG A 62 -3.24 3.29 8.29
CA ARG A 62 -4.06 2.24 8.92
C ARG A 62 -3.43 0.85 8.81
N LEU A 63 -2.74 0.55 7.71
CA LEU A 63 -2.05 -0.74 7.53
C LEU A 63 -0.79 -0.81 8.40
N GLU A 64 -0.01 0.26 8.45
CA GLU A 64 1.21 0.38 9.27
C GLU A 64 0.93 0.45 10.78
N SER A 65 -0.30 0.78 11.17
CA SER A 65 -0.75 0.78 12.58
C SER A 65 -1.30 -0.56 13.04
N ARG A 66 -1.34 -1.60 12.20
CA ARG A 66 -1.87 -2.91 12.61
C ARG A 66 -0.93 -3.55 13.62
N SER A 67 -1.48 -3.90 14.79
CA SER A 67 -0.79 -4.66 15.83
C SER A 67 -1.63 -5.84 16.31
N VAL A 68 -0.96 -6.86 16.86
CA VAL A 68 -1.60 -8.01 17.50
C VAL A 68 -0.88 -8.38 18.80
N LYS A 69 -1.64 -8.87 19.78
CA LYS A 69 -1.12 -9.52 20.98
C LYS A 69 -1.08 -11.02 20.74
N LEU A 70 0.10 -11.62 20.79
CA LEU A 70 0.23 -13.07 20.71
C LEU A 70 -0.07 -13.71 22.08
N PRO A 71 -0.76 -14.86 22.12
CA PRO A 71 -0.87 -15.65 23.34
C PRO A 71 0.51 -16.02 23.89
N LYS A 72 0.60 -16.29 25.20
CA LYS A 72 1.83 -16.82 25.81
C LYS A 72 2.30 -18.06 25.04
N ALA A 73 3.58 -18.06 24.67
CA ALA A 73 4.22 -19.24 24.09
C ALA A 73 4.09 -20.40 25.08
N MET A 74 3.67 -21.55 24.58
CA MET A 74 3.69 -22.78 25.37
C MET A 74 5.15 -23.23 25.51
N SER A 75 5.75 -23.02 26.68
CA SER A 75 7.07 -23.56 27.00
C SER A 75 6.96 -25.05 27.27
N ILE A 76 7.67 -25.88 26.51
CA ILE A 76 7.78 -27.33 26.73
C ILE A 76 9.01 -27.57 27.62
N GLU A 77 8.99 -27.03 28.83
CA GLU A 77 10.01 -27.36 29.83
C GLU A 77 9.60 -28.64 30.56
N GLY A 78 10.23 -29.76 30.19
CA GLY A 78 9.97 -31.08 30.75
C GLY A 78 9.37 -32.03 29.73
N GLY A 79 10.24 -32.67 28.95
CA GLY A 79 9.85 -33.60 27.90
C GLY A 79 8.92 -34.72 28.38
N ALA A 80 7.64 -34.62 28.02
CA ALA A 80 6.75 -35.76 27.83
C ALA A 80 5.46 -35.25 27.15
N TYR A 81 5.38 -35.41 25.83
CA TYR A 81 4.07 -35.50 25.19
C TYR A 81 3.46 -36.84 25.58
N CYS A 82 2.53 -36.84 26.54
CA CYS A 82 1.48 -37.84 26.49
C CYS A 82 0.57 -37.43 25.32
N SER A 83 0.50 -38.27 24.29
CA SER A 83 -0.32 -38.10 23.08
C SER A 83 -1.83 -37.89 23.32
N ALA A 84 -2.27 -37.81 24.58
CA ALA A 84 -3.66 -37.69 24.99
C ALA A 84 -4.18 -36.24 25.09
N HIS A 85 -3.33 -35.21 24.97
CA HIS A 85 -3.74 -33.80 25.08
C HIS A 85 -3.35 -32.92 23.89
N ALA A 86 -2.79 -33.51 22.83
CA ALA A 86 -2.66 -32.81 21.56
C ALA A 86 -4.05 -32.75 20.91
N HIS A 87 -4.73 -31.61 21.05
CA HIS A 87 -5.84 -31.31 20.17
C HIS A 87 -5.24 -31.03 18.81
N TYR A 88 -5.32 -32.01 17.92
CA TYR A 88 -5.07 -31.83 16.49
C TYR A 88 -6.29 -31.10 15.92
N ASP A 89 -6.07 -29.98 15.21
CA ASP A 89 -7.05 -29.60 14.20
C ASP A 89 -6.97 -30.59 13.02
N SER A 90 -7.87 -30.48 12.05
CA SER A 90 -7.98 -31.44 10.95
C SER A 90 -6.71 -31.58 10.09
N ASP A 91 -5.72 -30.68 10.26
CA ASP A 91 -4.51 -30.58 9.44
C ASP A 91 -3.19 -30.66 10.26
N GLY A 92 -3.21 -30.54 11.58
CA GLY A 92 -2.23 -31.14 12.50
C GLY A 92 -0.94 -30.38 12.84
N ASP A 93 -0.71 -29.17 12.32
CA ASP A 93 0.57 -28.46 12.53
C ASP A 93 0.46 -27.24 13.46
N TYR A 94 1.17 -27.29 14.60
CA TYR A 94 1.41 -26.11 15.44
C TYR A 94 2.52 -25.26 14.80
N TYR A 95 2.26 -23.97 14.56
CA TYR A 95 3.30 -23.05 14.07
C TYR A 95 4.29 -22.66 15.19
N ASP A 96 5.58 -22.66 14.89
CA ASP A 96 6.58 -22.09 15.79
C ASP A 96 6.32 -20.59 15.98
N ARG A 97 6.59 -20.07 17.19
CA ARG A 97 6.36 -18.65 17.48
C ARG A 97 7.19 -17.74 16.57
N THR A 98 8.42 -18.14 16.27
CA THR A 98 9.32 -17.40 15.36
C THR A 98 8.70 -17.33 13.97
N ASP A 99 8.16 -18.44 13.47
CA ASP A 99 7.50 -18.48 12.15
C ASP A 99 6.27 -17.55 12.13
N VAL A 100 5.48 -17.52 13.20
CA VAL A 100 4.34 -16.60 13.32
C VAL A 100 4.81 -15.15 13.34
N GLU A 101 5.85 -14.83 14.09
CA GLU A 101 6.42 -13.47 14.17
C GLU A 101 6.99 -13.02 12.81
N GLU A 102 7.67 -13.90 12.07
CA GLU A 102 8.16 -13.65 10.71
C GLU A 102 7.02 -13.43 9.71
N MET A 103 5.98 -14.27 9.76
CA MET A 103 4.79 -14.10 8.91
C MET A 103 4.06 -12.77 9.19
N LEU A 104 3.95 -12.39 10.47
CA LEU A 104 3.37 -11.10 10.86
C LEU A 104 4.21 -9.93 10.39
N ALA A 105 5.54 -10.02 10.53
CA ALA A 105 6.46 -9.00 10.04
C ALA A 105 6.39 -8.85 8.51
N ALA A 106 6.36 -9.96 7.77
CA ALA A 106 6.18 -9.97 6.31
C ALA A 106 4.83 -9.34 5.88
N ALA A 107 3.79 -9.49 6.71
CA ALA A 107 2.49 -8.85 6.52
C ALA A 107 2.44 -7.38 7.01
N GLY A 108 3.54 -6.85 7.56
CA GLY A 108 3.61 -5.50 8.12
C GLY A 108 2.82 -5.31 9.42
N ILE A 109 2.53 -6.39 10.15
CA ILE A 109 1.77 -6.37 11.40
C ILE A 109 2.75 -6.38 12.57
N LYS A 110 2.58 -5.42 13.50
CA LYS A 110 3.42 -5.30 14.69
C LYS A 110 2.97 -6.28 15.78
N VAL A 111 3.91 -6.89 16.48
CA VAL A 111 3.62 -7.69 17.68
C VAL A 111 3.77 -6.78 18.90
N GLU A 112 2.73 -6.70 19.72
CA GLU A 112 2.78 -5.93 20.96
C GLU A 112 3.62 -6.67 22.02
N ALA A 113 4.37 -5.92 22.83
CA ALA A 113 5.05 -6.47 23.99
C ALA A 113 4.02 -6.95 25.04
N GLU A 114 4.42 -7.95 25.83
CA GLU A 114 3.59 -8.56 26.88
C GLU A 114 3.40 -7.64 28.10
#